data_AF-A0A292QUU3-F1
#
_entry.id   AF-A0A292QUU3-F1
#
_cell.length_a   1.000
_cell.length_b   1.000
_cell.length_c   1.000
_cell.angle_alpha   90.00
_cell.angle_beta   90.00
_cell.angle_gamma   90.00
#
_symmetry.space_group_name_H-M   'P 1'
#
loop_
_entity.id
_entity.type
_entity.pdbx_description
1 polymer ?
#
loop_
_entity_poly.entity_id
_entity_poly.type
_entity_poly.pdbx_seq_one_letter_code
_entity_poly.pdbx_strand_id
1 'polypeptide(L)'
;MKSLQDFLDALGKRESGGCYKAFNKYGYAGKYQMGEAALIDAGYYKKNTNYNNDWSGTFNGKDGVYSIQDFLNNPAAQENAQIAFKKRQWLYLKAVGAHLYTGKIINGYTITQSGLLAGAHLKGAGGVIEYLKSDGLKNPKDAFGTSVESYIKNFAGYDVSYICK
;
A
#
# COMPACT_ATOMS: atom_id res chain seq x y z
N MET A 1 18.89 -8.59 -6.60
CA MET A 1 17.46 -8.23 -6.47
C MET A 1 17.40 -6.89 -5.76
N LYS A 2 16.47 -5.99 -6.11
CA LYS A 2 16.30 -4.72 -5.38
C LYS A 2 15.77 -5.02 -3.98
N SER A 3 16.18 -4.27 -2.97
CA SER A 3 15.83 -4.51 -1.57
C SER A 3 14.37 -4.12 -1.24
N LEU A 4 13.92 -4.47 -0.03
CA LEU A 4 12.66 -3.95 0.52
C LEU A 4 12.69 -2.42 0.62
N GLN A 5 13.84 -1.83 0.99
CA GLN A 5 13.96 -0.37 1.08
C GLN A 5 13.79 0.28 -0.29
N ASP A 6 14.37 -0.30 -1.35
CA ASP A 6 14.18 0.19 -2.72
C ASP A 6 12.70 0.15 -3.13
N PHE A 7 11.95 -0.87 -2.70
CA PHE A 7 10.51 -0.97 -2.97
C PHE A 7 9.74 0.16 -2.27
N LEU A 8 10.04 0.38 -0.99
CA LEU A 8 9.43 1.44 -0.19
C LEU A 8 9.76 2.82 -0.77
N ASP A 9 11.01 3.08 -1.12
CA ASP A 9 11.42 4.38 -1.69
C ASP A 9 10.79 4.62 -3.06
N ALA A 10 10.72 3.60 -3.93
CA ALA A 10 10.03 3.71 -5.20
C ALA A 10 8.53 4.01 -5.00
N LEU A 11 7.90 3.38 -4.02
CA LEU A 11 6.48 3.56 -3.75
C LEU A 11 6.22 4.95 -3.18
N GLY A 12 7.00 5.38 -2.19
CA GLY A 12 6.90 6.73 -1.63
C GLY A 12 7.17 7.83 -2.67
N LYS A 13 8.11 7.59 -3.59
CA LYS A 13 8.35 8.50 -4.71
C LYS A 13 7.14 8.60 -5.64
N ARG A 14 6.44 7.49 -5.88
CA ARG A 14 5.21 7.47 -6.69
C ARG A 14 4.04 8.18 -6.01
N GLU A 15 3.87 8.00 -4.70
CA GLU A 15 2.73 8.53 -3.95
C GLU A 15 2.86 10.03 -3.62
N SER A 16 4.04 10.50 -3.23
CA SER A 16 4.21 11.91 -2.81
C SER A 16 5.54 12.55 -3.21
N GLY A 17 6.32 11.90 -4.08
CA GLY A 17 7.69 12.33 -4.38
C GLY A 17 8.66 12.07 -3.22
N GLY A 18 8.29 11.24 -2.24
CA GLY A 18 9.12 10.95 -1.06
C GLY A 18 8.92 11.91 0.11
N CYS A 19 7.91 12.78 0.06
CA CYS A 19 7.70 13.81 1.07
C CYS A 19 6.95 13.27 2.30
N TYR A 20 7.65 13.14 3.44
CA TYR A 20 7.05 12.72 4.72
C TYR A 20 6.03 13.72 5.29
N LYS A 21 6.08 14.98 4.88
CA LYS A 21 5.13 16.02 5.29
C LYS A 21 3.97 16.21 4.33
N ALA A 22 3.87 15.39 3.28
CA ALA A 22 2.79 15.51 2.31
C ALA A 22 1.43 15.29 2.97
N PHE A 23 0.47 16.15 2.68
CA PHE A 23 -0.91 16.01 3.12
C PHE A 23 -1.81 16.54 2.02
N ASN A 24 -2.60 15.67 1.38
CA ASN A 24 -3.40 16.08 0.24
C ASN A 24 -4.81 16.53 0.66
N LYS A 25 -5.54 17.16 -0.26
CA LYS A 25 -6.90 17.68 -0.02
C LYS A 25 -7.95 16.61 0.33
N TYR A 26 -7.63 15.33 0.15
CA TYR A 26 -8.47 14.18 0.50
C TYR A 26 -8.04 13.52 1.82
N GLY A 27 -7.14 14.15 2.58
CA GLY A 27 -6.71 13.71 3.90
C GLY A 27 -5.64 12.62 3.91
N TYR A 28 -5.10 12.20 2.76
CA TYR A 28 -4.01 11.21 2.76
C TYR A 28 -2.69 11.84 3.19
N ALA A 29 -1.96 11.13 4.06
CA ALA A 29 -0.85 11.67 4.81
C ALA A 29 0.48 10.95 4.55
N GLY A 30 1.55 11.73 4.52
CA GLY A 30 2.92 11.27 4.53
C GLY A 30 3.46 10.78 3.18
N LYS A 31 4.68 10.22 3.26
CA LYS A 31 5.46 9.68 2.14
C LYS A 31 4.66 8.69 1.29
N TYR A 32 3.79 7.92 1.93
CA TYR A 32 3.02 6.84 1.31
C TYR A 32 1.55 7.18 1.09
N GLN A 33 1.14 8.44 1.31
CA GLN A 33 -0.26 8.87 1.19
C GLN A 33 -1.21 7.90 1.92
N MET A 34 -0.94 7.60 3.19
CA MET A 34 -1.76 6.68 3.98
C MET A 34 -3.04 7.37 4.45
N GLY A 35 -4.16 6.65 4.37
CA GLY A 35 -5.45 7.07 4.94
C GLY A 35 -5.76 6.38 6.27
N GLU A 36 -6.92 6.68 6.85
CA GLU A 36 -7.36 6.14 8.14
C GLU A 36 -7.40 4.61 8.14
N ALA A 37 -7.97 4.00 7.09
CA ALA A 37 -8.04 2.54 6.99
C ALA A 37 -6.65 1.89 6.98
N ALA A 38 -5.68 2.51 6.31
CA ALA A 38 -4.31 2.01 6.28
C ALA A 38 -3.62 2.14 7.65
N LEU A 39 -3.84 3.24 8.38
CA LEU A 39 -3.30 3.42 9.73
C LEU A 39 -4.01 2.58 10.80
N ILE A 40 -5.28 2.22 10.58
CA ILE A 40 -5.99 1.22 11.39
C ILE A 40 -5.33 -0.15 11.17
N ASP A 41 -5.12 -0.55 9.92
CA ASP A 41 -4.47 -1.81 9.59
C ASP A 41 -3.00 -1.88 10.04
N ALA A 42 -2.30 -0.75 10.04
CA ALA A 42 -0.96 -0.62 10.60
C ALA A 42 -0.94 -0.57 12.15
N GLY A 43 -2.10 -0.42 12.78
CA GLY A 43 -2.27 -0.41 14.23
C GLY A 43 -1.86 0.90 14.92
N TYR A 44 -1.90 2.03 14.22
CA TYR A 44 -1.62 3.37 14.79
C TYR A 44 -2.90 4.12 15.18
N TYR A 45 -4.03 3.77 14.57
CA TYR A 45 -5.23 4.57 14.60
C TYR A 45 -6.47 3.71 14.86
N LYS A 46 -7.47 4.29 15.51
CA LYS A 46 -8.76 3.66 15.78
C LYS A 46 -9.90 4.59 15.40
N LYS A 47 -10.82 4.09 14.58
CA LYS A 47 -12.10 4.71 14.25
C LYS A 47 -13.07 3.59 13.90
N ASN A 48 -14.34 3.74 14.27
CA ASN A 48 -15.31 2.63 14.16
C ASN A 48 -16.12 2.66 12.86
N THR A 49 -16.32 3.83 12.25
CA THR A 49 -17.10 4.02 11.02
C THR A 49 -16.56 5.20 10.20
N ASN A 50 -17.02 5.34 8.95
CA ASN A 50 -16.78 6.51 8.10
C ASN A 50 -15.28 6.87 7.92
N TYR A 51 -14.53 6.01 7.24
CA TYR A 51 -13.12 6.22 6.91
C TYR A 51 -12.96 7.24 5.76
N ASN A 52 -13.24 8.50 6.05
CA ASN A 52 -13.21 9.65 5.13
C ASN A 52 -11.89 10.45 5.22
N ASN A 53 -10.91 9.97 5.99
CA ASN A 53 -9.62 10.64 6.21
C ASN A 53 -9.72 12.02 6.88
N ASP A 54 -10.74 12.25 7.69
CA ASP A 54 -10.87 13.47 8.50
C ASP A 54 -10.02 13.46 9.79
N TRP A 55 -9.42 12.31 10.12
CA TRP A 55 -8.56 12.10 11.28
C TRP A 55 -9.26 12.38 12.64
N SER A 56 -10.59 12.22 12.72
CA SER A 56 -11.44 12.47 13.91
C SER A 56 -11.48 11.36 14.97
N GLY A 57 -10.81 10.24 14.71
CA GLY A 57 -10.64 9.11 15.61
C GLY A 57 -9.47 9.30 16.58
N THR A 58 -8.83 8.20 16.99
CA THR A 58 -7.82 8.23 18.05
C THR A 58 -6.54 7.52 17.62
N PHE A 59 -5.42 8.24 17.70
CA PHE A 59 -4.08 7.64 17.64
C PHE A 59 -3.71 7.04 19.00
N ASN A 60 -3.02 5.91 19.00
CA ASN A 60 -2.80 5.12 20.21
C ASN A 60 -1.40 5.24 20.84
N GLY A 61 -0.55 6.15 20.34
CA GLY A 61 0.81 6.37 20.86
C GLY A 61 1.88 5.43 20.29
N LYS A 62 1.53 4.50 19.39
CA LYS A 62 2.49 3.61 18.74
C LYS A 62 3.59 4.43 18.06
N ASP A 63 4.85 4.08 18.29
CA ASP A 63 6.06 4.80 17.84
C ASP A 63 6.08 6.30 18.19
N GLY A 64 5.40 6.69 19.28
CA GLY A 64 5.30 8.09 19.70
C GLY A 64 4.30 8.92 18.90
N VAL A 65 3.37 8.29 18.17
CA VAL A 65 2.35 8.98 17.37
C VAL A 65 1.04 9.09 18.13
N TYR A 66 0.68 10.30 18.58
CA TYR A 66 -0.56 10.61 19.30
C TYR A 66 -1.51 11.52 18.49
N SER A 67 -1.07 12.00 17.34
CA SER A 67 -1.84 12.84 16.42
C SER A 67 -1.36 12.69 14.98
N ILE A 68 -2.15 13.20 14.03
CA ILE A 68 -1.73 13.24 12.61
C ILE A 68 -0.47 14.11 12.42
N GLN A 69 -0.30 15.15 13.23
CA GLN A 69 0.89 16.01 13.18
C GLN A 69 2.13 15.25 13.64
N ASP A 70 2.01 14.43 14.69
CA ASP A 70 3.12 13.55 15.13
C ASP A 70 3.50 12.57 14.03
N PHE A 71 2.50 11.97 13.35
CA PHE A 71 2.75 11.06 12.23
C PHE A 71 3.49 11.73 11.08
N LEU A 72 3.08 12.94 10.67
CA LEU A 72 3.73 13.71 9.60
C LEU A 72 5.14 14.19 9.97
N ASN A 73 5.41 14.38 11.26
CA ASN A 73 6.72 14.80 11.77
C ASN A 73 7.65 13.63 12.11
N ASN A 74 7.20 12.37 11.96
CA ASN A 74 7.97 11.18 12.34
C ASN A 74 8.18 10.24 11.15
N PRO A 75 9.26 10.45 10.35
CA PRO A 75 9.59 9.58 9.22
C PRO A 75 9.70 8.09 9.58
N ALA A 76 10.30 7.77 10.73
CA ALA A 76 10.47 6.39 11.17
C ALA A 76 9.12 5.70 11.43
N ALA A 77 8.16 6.39 12.03
CA ALA A 77 6.80 5.88 12.21
C ALA A 77 6.09 5.65 10.86
N GLN A 78 6.33 6.47 9.84
CA GLN A 78 5.75 6.25 8.51
C GLN A 78 6.33 5.00 7.82
N GLU A 79 7.64 4.76 7.95
CA GLU A 79 8.27 3.54 7.45
C GLU A 79 7.73 2.29 8.15
N ASN A 80 7.63 2.32 9.47
CA ASN A 80 7.08 1.23 10.27
C ASN A 80 5.59 0.98 9.95
N ALA A 81 4.79 2.04 9.83
CA ALA A 81 3.39 1.96 9.46
C ALA A 81 3.21 1.32 8.08
N GLN A 82 4.03 1.71 7.10
CA GLN A 82 3.95 1.17 5.76
C GLN A 82 4.32 -0.32 5.72
N ILE A 83 5.37 -0.73 6.45
CA ILE A 83 5.74 -2.15 6.59
C ILE A 83 4.60 -2.95 7.22
N ALA A 84 4.01 -2.45 8.32
CA ALA A 84 2.89 -3.11 8.99
C ALA A 84 1.67 -3.23 8.07
N PHE A 85 1.34 -2.16 7.33
CA PHE A 85 0.25 -2.16 6.37
C PHE A 85 0.51 -3.14 5.22
N LYS A 86 1.74 -3.21 4.68
CA LYS A 86 2.10 -4.17 3.63
C LYS A 86 1.96 -5.62 4.09
N LYS A 87 2.33 -5.93 5.33
CA LYS A 87 2.09 -7.26 5.92
C LYS A 87 0.60 -7.57 5.97
N ARG A 88 -0.24 -6.61 6.36
CA ARG A 88 -1.69 -6.76 6.36
C ARG A 88 -2.27 -6.95 4.96
N GLN A 89 -1.81 -6.18 3.98
CA GLN A 89 -2.19 -6.35 2.57
C GLN A 89 -1.80 -7.73 2.03
N TRP A 90 -0.64 -8.27 2.43
CA TRP A 90 -0.26 -9.62 2.07
C TRP A 90 -1.25 -10.67 2.59
N LEU A 91 -1.74 -10.52 3.81
CA LEU A 91 -2.78 -11.41 4.35
C LEU A 91 -4.06 -11.33 3.51
N TYR A 92 -4.49 -10.15 3.10
CA TYR A 92 -5.66 -9.99 2.23
C TYR A 92 -5.44 -10.60 0.84
N LEU A 93 -4.26 -10.41 0.25
CA LEU A 93 -3.87 -11.06 -1.01
C LEU A 93 -3.85 -12.58 -0.90
N LYS A 94 -3.44 -13.12 0.25
CA LYS A 94 -3.54 -14.55 0.55
C LYS A 94 -5.00 -15.00 0.61
N ALA A 95 -5.83 -14.28 1.35
CA ALA A 95 -7.25 -14.60 1.54
C ALA A 95 -8.04 -14.63 0.22
N VAL A 96 -7.74 -13.74 -0.73
CA VAL A 96 -8.39 -13.75 -2.06
C VAL A 96 -7.73 -14.66 -3.09
N GLY A 97 -6.64 -15.36 -2.72
CA GLY A 97 -5.91 -16.25 -3.62
C GLY A 97 -4.98 -15.56 -4.63
N ALA A 98 -4.75 -14.26 -4.52
CA ALA A 98 -3.89 -13.51 -5.45
C ALA A 98 -2.43 -13.97 -5.41
N HIS A 99 -1.93 -14.36 -4.23
CA HIS A 99 -0.56 -14.86 -4.06
C HIS A 99 -0.21 -16.08 -4.94
N LEU A 100 -1.21 -16.90 -5.29
CA LEU A 100 -1.07 -18.08 -6.15
C LEU A 100 -0.72 -17.73 -7.61
N TYR A 101 -0.79 -16.46 -7.98
CA TYR A 101 -0.40 -15.97 -9.30
C TYR A 101 1.09 -15.60 -9.38
N THR A 102 1.83 -15.62 -8.27
CA THR A 102 3.27 -15.34 -8.27
C THR A 102 3.99 -16.29 -9.24
N GLY A 103 4.79 -15.72 -10.16
CA GLY A 103 5.51 -16.45 -11.22
C GLY A 103 4.72 -16.66 -12.52
N LYS A 104 3.40 -16.44 -12.53
CA LYS A 104 2.60 -16.49 -13.76
C LYS A 104 2.88 -15.29 -14.66
N ILE A 105 2.60 -15.44 -15.95
CA ILE A 105 2.68 -14.37 -16.94
C ILE A 105 1.26 -13.92 -17.30
N ILE A 106 0.96 -12.63 -17.15
CA ILE A 106 -0.28 -11.98 -17.59
C ILE A 106 0.10 -10.73 -18.40
N ASN A 107 -0.51 -10.55 -19.56
CA ASN A 107 -0.19 -9.45 -20.50
C ASN A 107 1.32 -9.28 -20.80
N GLY A 108 2.08 -10.38 -20.80
CA GLY A 108 3.53 -10.36 -21.05
C GLY A 108 4.40 -9.97 -19.85
N TYR A 109 3.83 -9.80 -18.66
CA TYR A 109 4.56 -9.48 -17.43
C TYR A 109 4.52 -10.63 -16.44
N THR A 110 5.66 -10.91 -15.80
CA THR A 110 5.71 -11.84 -14.68
C THR A 110 5.08 -11.20 -13.44
N ILE A 111 4.08 -11.86 -12.87
CA ILE A 111 3.47 -11.47 -11.61
C ILE A 111 4.45 -11.78 -10.47
N THR A 112 4.76 -10.78 -9.65
CA THR A 112 5.70 -10.90 -8.52
C THR A 112 5.02 -10.50 -7.22
N GLN A 113 5.54 -10.96 -6.08
CA GLN A 113 5.01 -10.58 -4.76
C GLN A 113 5.02 -9.06 -4.55
N SER A 114 6.09 -8.37 -4.97
CA SER A 114 6.20 -6.91 -4.88
C SER A 114 5.17 -6.21 -5.77
N GLY A 115 4.94 -6.72 -6.99
CA GLY A 115 3.90 -6.19 -7.87
C GLY A 115 2.49 -6.35 -7.30
N LEU A 116 2.19 -7.50 -6.69
CA LEU A 116 0.91 -7.74 -6.01
C LEU A 116 0.68 -6.77 -4.84
N LEU A 117 1.71 -6.57 -4.00
CA LEU A 117 1.67 -5.61 -2.89
C LEU A 117 1.50 -4.16 -3.37
N ALA A 118 2.09 -3.80 -4.51
CA ALA A 118 1.90 -2.48 -5.12
C ALA A 118 0.48 -2.32 -5.65
N GLY A 119 -0.04 -3.29 -6.41
CA GLY A 119 -1.43 -3.25 -6.89
C GLY A 119 -2.45 -3.18 -5.75
N ALA A 120 -2.18 -3.88 -4.63
CA ALA A 120 -3.01 -3.83 -3.44
C ALA A 120 -2.91 -2.47 -2.71
N HIS A 121 -1.79 -1.76 -2.81
CA HIS A 121 -1.69 -0.37 -2.36
C HIS A 121 -2.74 0.50 -3.05
N LEU A 122 -2.82 0.36 -4.38
CA LEU A 122 -3.64 1.23 -5.22
C LEU A 122 -5.13 0.93 -5.09
N LYS A 123 -5.53 -0.35 -5.21
CA LYS A 123 -6.95 -0.76 -5.30
C LYS A 123 -7.35 -1.88 -4.33
N GLY A 124 -6.51 -2.17 -3.35
CA GLY A 124 -6.75 -3.28 -2.41
C GLY A 124 -6.62 -4.65 -3.06
N ALA A 125 -6.73 -5.70 -2.24
CA ALA A 125 -6.63 -7.09 -2.71
C ALA A 125 -7.76 -7.46 -3.68
N GLY A 126 -8.96 -6.87 -3.52
CA GLY A 126 -10.10 -7.06 -4.42
C GLY A 126 -9.82 -6.62 -5.85
N GLY A 127 -9.27 -5.41 -6.04
CA GLY A 127 -8.91 -4.92 -7.38
C GLY A 127 -7.79 -5.73 -8.02
N VAL A 128 -6.84 -6.22 -7.21
CA VAL A 128 -5.77 -7.11 -7.70
C VAL A 128 -6.34 -8.45 -8.18
N ILE A 129 -7.17 -9.12 -7.37
CA ILE A 129 -7.71 -10.43 -7.77
C ILE A 129 -8.66 -10.32 -8.96
N GLU A 130 -9.39 -9.21 -9.11
CA GLU A 130 -10.21 -8.95 -10.30
C GLU A 130 -9.36 -8.89 -11.57
N TYR A 131 -8.23 -8.16 -11.54
CA TYR A 131 -7.28 -8.13 -12.64
C TYR A 131 -6.73 -9.52 -12.96
N LEU A 132 -6.24 -10.23 -11.95
CA LEU A 132 -5.62 -11.55 -12.13
C LEU A 132 -6.60 -12.60 -12.67
N LYS A 133 -7.83 -12.68 -12.14
CA LYS A 133 -8.84 -13.65 -12.58
C LYS A 133 -9.38 -13.40 -13.98
N SER A 134 -9.20 -12.18 -14.48
CA SER A 134 -9.62 -11.80 -15.83
C SER A 134 -8.52 -11.93 -16.87
N ASP A 135 -7.38 -12.54 -16.52
CA ASP A 135 -6.17 -12.59 -17.34
C ASP A 135 -5.76 -11.20 -17.85
N GLY A 136 -5.92 -10.19 -16.99
CA GLY A 136 -5.56 -8.81 -17.24
C GLY A 136 -6.56 -7.98 -18.05
N LEU A 137 -7.73 -8.54 -18.42
CA LEU A 137 -8.77 -7.82 -19.17
C LEU A 137 -9.50 -6.75 -18.33
N LYS A 138 -9.74 -7.02 -17.05
CA LYS A 138 -10.31 -6.06 -16.10
C LYS A 138 -9.20 -5.36 -15.36
N ASN A 139 -9.01 -4.06 -15.58
CA ASN A 139 -7.88 -3.32 -15.04
C ASN A 139 -8.35 -2.11 -14.21
N PRO A 140 -8.73 -2.31 -12.93
CA PRO A 140 -9.24 -1.24 -12.08
C PRO A 140 -8.27 -0.07 -11.99
N LYS A 141 -8.81 1.15 -11.95
CA LYS A 141 -8.04 2.41 -11.90
C LYS A 141 -8.39 3.25 -10.68
N ASP A 142 -7.45 4.10 -10.29
CA ASP A 142 -7.70 5.21 -9.36
C ASP A 142 -8.39 6.39 -10.08
N ALA A 143 -8.65 7.48 -9.35
CA ALA A 143 -9.26 8.69 -9.90
C ALA A 143 -8.39 9.44 -10.91
N PHE A 144 -7.08 9.19 -10.93
CA PHE A 144 -6.12 9.77 -11.87
C PHE A 144 -5.86 8.88 -13.10
N GLY A 145 -6.56 7.75 -13.20
CA GLY A 145 -6.42 6.80 -14.30
C GLY A 145 -5.23 5.84 -14.15
N THR A 146 -4.51 5.84 -13.02
CA THR A 146 -3.47 4.86 -12.78
C THR A 146 -4.10 3.49 -12.54
N SER A 147 -3.58 2.46 -13.22
CA SER A 147 -4.15 1.12 -13.19
C SER A 147 -3.41 0.16 -12.28
N VAL A 148 -4.11 -0.90 -11.83
CA VAL A 148 -3.51 -2.01 -11.07
C VAL A 148 -2.35 -2.64 -11.84
N GLU A 149 -2.52 -2.87 -13.15
CA GLU A 149 -1.46 -3.38 -14.02
C GLU A 149 -0.22 -2.50 -14.00
N SER A 150 -0.38 -1.17 -14.06
CA SER A 150 0.76 -0.23 -14.01
C SER A 150 1.56 -0.40 -12.73
N TYR A 151 0.88 -0.58 -11.59
CA TYR A 151 1.57 -0.86 -10.32
C TYR A 151 2.22 -2.25 -10.30
N ILE A 152 1.52 -3.30 -10.75
CA ILE A 152 2.09 -4.65 -10.82
C ILE A 152 3.37 -4.67 -11.66
N LYS A 153 3.35 -4.01 -12.82
CA LYS A 153 4.47 -3.91 -13.75
C LYS A 153 5.63 -3.08 -13.19
N ASN A 154 5.35 -1.86 -12.74
CA ASN A 154 6.41 -0.90 -12.36
C ASN A 154 7.10 -1.27 -11.04
N PHE A 155 6.42 -2.04 -10.18
CA PHE A 155 6.93 -2.50 -8.90
C PHE A 155 7.30 -3.98 -8.90
N ALA A 156 7.54 -4.59 -10.07
CA ALA A 156 7.99 -5.96 -10.17
C ALA A 156 9.47 -6.12 -9.75
N GLY A 157 9.80 -7.27 -9.15
CA GLY A 157 11.19 -7.72 -8.97
C GLY A 157 11.94 -7.17 -7.75
N TYR A 158 11.22 -6.64 -6.76
CA TYR A 158 11.81 -6.25 -5.47
C TYR A 158 11.73 -7.42 -4.48
N ASP A 159 12.76 -7.57 -3.65
CA ASP A 159 12.78 -8.51 -2.54
C ASP A 159 11.89 -7.97 -1.41
N VAL A 160 10.68 -8.50 -1.36
CA VAL A 160 9.70 -8.23 -0.30
C VAL A 160 9.47 -9.47 0.58
N SER A 161 10.40 -10.42 0.56
CA SER A 161 10.28 -11.69 1.29
C SER A 161 10.03 -11.47 2.79
N TYR A 162 10.59 -10.41 3.38
CA TYR A 162 10.34 -10.01 4.77
C TYR A 162 8.86 -9.67 5.07
N ILE A 163 8.14 -9.09 4.10
CA ILE A 163 6.70 -8.82 4.20
C ILE A 163 5.89 -10.08 3.97
N CYS A 164 6.33 -10.93 3.04
CA CYS A 164 5.56 -12.06 2.53
C CYS A 164 5.69 -13.37 3.31
N LYS A 165 6.37 -13.35 4.47
CA LYS A 165 6.47 -14.50 5.37
C LYS A 165 5.10 -14.94 5.92
#